data_AF-A0A268R4E7-F1
#
_entry.id   AF-A0A268R4E7-F1
#
_cell.length_a   1.000
_cell.length_b   1.000
_cell.length_c   1.000
_cell.angle_alpha   90.00
_cell.angle_beta   90.00
_cell.angle_gamma   90.00
#
_symmetry.space_group_name_H-M   'P 1'
#
loop_
_entity.id
_entity.type
_entity.pdbx_description
1 polymer ?
#
loop_
_entity_poly.entity_id
_entity_poly.type
_entity_poly.pdbx_seq_one_letter_code
_entity_poly.pdbx_strand_id
1 'polypeptide(L)'
;FFKAAQEMINKGVEKVVISRGDKGLIYFTNTGEAGVQLPPKVKIADVTGAGDSLVSGIIFAHLKGLSTEDACKIGMSCSMLALQ
;
A
#
# COMPACT_ATOMS: atom_id res chain seq x y z
N PHE A 1 3.33 -2.56 13.56
CA PHE A 1 3.50 -2.89 12.13
C PHE A 1 4.96 -2.83 11.67
N PHE A 2 5.76 -1.82 12.07
CA PHE A 2 7.20 -1.76 11.78
C PHE A 2 7.96 -3.05 12.12
N LYS A 3 7.78 -3.60 13.34
CA LYS A 3 8.43 -4.87 13.74
C LYS A 3 8.07 -6.04 12.82
N ALA A 4 6.80 -6.17 12.43
CA ALA A 4 6.34 -7.23 11.53
C ALA A 4 6.91 -7.06 10.12
N ALA A 5 6.95 -5.83 9.59
CA ALA A 5 7.59 -5.54 8.31
C ALA A 5 9.08 -5.85 8.35
N GLN A 6 9.78 -5.45 9.42
CA GLN A 6 11.20 -5.76 9.60
C GLN A 6 11.46 -7.27 9.66
N GLU A 7 10.62 -8.04 10.36
CA GLU A 7 10.74 -9.50 10.39
C GLU A 7 10.55 -10.13 9.00
N MET A 8 9.67 -9.59 8.16
CA MET A 8 9.50 -10.03 6.78
C MET A 8 10.71 -9.68 5.91
N ILE A 9 11.24 -8.46 6.03
CA ILE A 9 12.48 -8.05 5.35
C ILE A 9 13.65 -8.96 5.76
N ASN A 10 13.80 -9.26 7.06
CA ASN A 10 14.83 -10.15 7.58
C ASN A 10 14.71 -11.60 7.07
N LYS A 11 13.51 -12.00 6.60
CA LYS A 11 13.26 -13.30 5.97
C LYS A 11 13.51 -13.29 4.45
N GLY A 12 13.97 -12.17 3.88
CA GLY A 12 14.32 -12.03 2.47
C GLY A 12 13.25 -11.37 1.60
N VAL A 13 12.16 -10.84 2.18
CA VAL A 13 11.18 -10.07 1.40
C VAL A 13 11.81 -8.73 0.99
N GLU A 14 11.69 -8.36 -0.29
CA GLU A 14 12.27 -7.10 -0.79
C GLU A 14 11.44 -5.88 -0.42
N LYS A 15 10.11 -6.00 -0.47
CA LYS A 15 9.15 -4.92 -0.24
C LYS A 15 7.96 -5.42 0.56
N VAL A 16 7.60 -4.70 1.61
CA VAL A 16 6.46 -4.99 2.47
C VAL A 16 5.55 -3.78 2.49
N VAL A 17 4.29 -3.96 2.13
CA VAL A 17 3.23 -2.95 2.27
C VAL A 17 2.17 -3.48 3.23
N ILE A 18 1.81 -2.69 4.24
CA ILE A 18 0.80 -3.05 5.24
C ILE A 18 -0.31 -2.00 5.19
N SER A 19 -1.49 -2.39 4.72
CA SER A 19 -2.70 -1.57 4.76
C SER A 19 -3.35 -1.60 6.14
N ARG A 20 -3.98 -0.49 6.52
CA ARG A 20 -4.55 -0.26 7.85
C ARG A 20 -5.90 0.48 7.75
N GLY A 21 -6.64 0.24 6.67
CA GLY A 21 -7.95 0.86 6.42
C GLY A 21 -7.87 2.39 6.42
N ASP A 22 -8.67 3.02 7.26
CA ASP A 22 -8.76 4.47 7.45
C ASP A 22 -7.44 5.12 7.93
N LYS A 23 -6.53 4.33 8.52
CA LYS A 23 -5.19 4.78 8.93
C LYS A 23 -4.16 4.73 7.80
N GLY A 24 -4.59 4.35 6.60
CA GLY A 24 -3.79 4.30 5.40
C GLY A 24 -2.88 3.10 5.28
N LEU A 25 -1.71 3.30 4.70
CA LEU A 25 -0.74 2.24 4.44
C LEU A 25 0.63 2.65 4.96
N ILE A 26 1.44 1.65 5.27
CA ILE A 26 2.87 1.82 5.49
C ILE A 26 3.63 0.90 4.55
N TYR A 27 4.83 1.30 4.16
CA TYR A 27 5.70 0.47 3.34
C TYR A 27 7.13 0.45 3.89
N PHE A 28 7.83 -0.65 3.62
CA PHE A 28 9.23 -0.90 3.94
C PHE A 28 9.89 -1.65 2.81
N THR A 29 11.16 -1.36 2.57
CA THR A 29 11.97 -2.05 1.58
C THR A 29 13.25 -2.59 2.23
N ASN A 30 13.87 -3.57 1.59
CA ASN A 30 15.17 -4.10 2.01
C ASN A 30 16.32 -3.09 1.83
N THR A 31 16.12 -2.02 1.05
CA THR A 31 17.07 -0.90 0.92
C THR A 31 16.96 0.12 2.05
N GLY A 32 16.03 -0.08 2.99
CA GLY A 32 15.81 0.80 4.13
C GLY A 32 14.82 1.94 3.86
N GLU A 33 14.25 2.06 2.66
CA GLU A 33 13.16 3.00 2.40
C GLU A 33 11.92 2.58 3.19
N ALA A 34 11.32 3.54 3.88
CA ALA A 34 10.10 3.34 4.62
C ALA A 34 9.24 4.60 4.60
N GLY A 35 7.94 4.42 4.61
CA GLY A 35 7.02 5.56 4.61
C GLY A 35 5.62 5.20 5.05
N VAL A 36 4.83 6.24 5.27
CA VAL A 36 3.41 6.17 5.60
C VAL A 36 2.68 6.96 4.54
N GLN A 37 1.60 6.39 3.99
CA GLN A 37 0.64 7.16 3.22
C GLN A 37 -0.72 7.15 3.90
N LEU A 38 -1.30 8.33 3.98
CA LEU A 38 -2.60 8.58 4.60
C LEU A 38 -3.64 8.82 3.51
N PRO A 39 -4.76 8.10 3.52
CA PRO A 39 -5.84 8.35 2.58
C PRO A 39 -6.52 9.66 2.97
N PRO A 40 -6.96 10.45 1.98
CA PRO A 40 -7.87 11.53 2.25
C PRO A 40 -9.19 10.97 2.82
N LYS A 41 -9.90 11.80 3.60
CA LYS A 41 -11.23 11.45 4.07
C LYS A 41 -12.18 11.35 2.87
N VAL A 42 -12.78 10.19 2.67
CA VAL A 42 -13.79 9.93 1.65
C VAL A 42 -15.10 9.46 2.29
N LYS A 43 -16.23 9.73 1.64
CA LYS A 43 -17.49 9.04 1.97
C LYS A 43 -17.40 7.63 1.42
N ILE A 44 -17.72 6.64 2.26
CA ILE A 44 -17.69 5.23 1.90
C ILE A 44 -19.10 4.82 1.49
N ALA A 45 -19.25 4.34 0.26
CA ALA A 45 -20.50 3.75 -0.23
C ALA A 45 -20.46 2.22 -0.14
N ASP A 46 -19.36 1.62 -0.60
CA ASP A 46 -19.08 0.19 -0.54
C ASP A 46 -17.61 -0.03 -0.12
N VAL A 47 -17.30 -1.14 0.53
CA VAL A 47 -15.92 -1.54 0.89
C VAL A 47 -15.45 -2.75 0.11
N THR A 48 -16.37 -3.38 -0.64
CA THR A 48 -16.12 -4.61 -1.40
C THR A 48 -15.07 -4.34 -2.47
N GLY A 49 -14.00 -5.15 -2.48
CA GLY A 49 -12.94 -5.03 -3.49
C GLY A 49 -11.97 -3.84 -3.30
N ALA A 50 -12.12 -3.01 -2.26
CA ALA A 50 -11.19 -1.91 -1.98
C ALA A 50 -9.76 -2.42 -1.70
N GLY A 51 -9.63 -3.57 -1.03
CA GLY A 51 -8.36 -4.25 -0.79
C GLY A 51 -7.74 -4.82 -2.06
N ASP A 52 -8.54 -5.50 -2.90
CA ASP A 52 -8.07 -6.06 -4.17
C ASP A 52 -7.64 -4.96 -5.13
N SER A 53 -8.37 -3.84 -5.16
CA SER A 53 -8.05 -2.65 -5.96
C SER A 53 -6.75 -1.99 -5.49
N LEU A 54 -6.52 -1.92 -4.18
CA LEU A 54 -5.26 -1.46 -3.59
C LEU A 54 -4.08 -2.30 -4.07
N VAL A 55 -4.17 -3.62 -3.93
CA VAL A 55 -3.12 -4.55 -4.31
C VAL A 55 -2.86 -4.49 -5.82
N SER A 56 -3.93 -4.47 -6.62
CA SER A 56 -3.83 -4.37 -8.09
C SER A 56 -3.11 -3.10 -8.54
N GLY A 57 -3.43 -1.95 -7.95
CA GLY A 57 -2.77 -0.69 -8.27
C GLY A 57 -1.29 -0.66 -7.87
N ILE A 58 -0.93 -1.25 -6.72
CA ILE A 58 0.47 -1.41 -6.30
C ILE A 58 1.24 -2.29 -7.28
N ILE A 59 0.68 -3.45 -7.65
CA ILE A 59 1.31 -4.38 -8.60
C ILE A 59 1.50 -3.70 -9.96
N PHE A 60 0.46 -3.03 -10.47
CA PHE A 60 0.53 -2.29 -11.72
C PHE A 60 1.68 -1.27 -11.73
N ALA A 61 1.75 -0.42 -10.71
CA ALA A 61 2.78 0.60 -10.59
C ALA A 61 4.18 -0.01 -10.43
N HIS A 62 4.31 -1.10 -9.67
CA HIS A 62 5.57 -1.81 -9.52
C HIS A 62 6.07 -2.40 -10.84
N LEU A 63 5.18 -3.01 -11.64
CA LEU A 63 5.50 -3.52 -12.98
C LEU A 63 5.88 -2.42 -13.97
N LYS A 64 5.45 -1.17 -13.71
CA LYS A 64 5.88 0.02 -14.47
C LYS A 64 7.22 0.60 -14.02
N GLY A 65 7.89 -0.02 -13.05
CA GLY A 65 9.18 0.44 -12.55
C GLY A 65 9.09 1.67 -11.65
N LEU A 66 7.90 1.97 -11.11
CA LEU A 66 7.73 3.09 -10.20
C LEU A 66 8.31 2.79 -8.81
N SER A 67 8.60 3.85 -8.07
CA SER A 67 9.05 3.77 -6.68
C SER A 67 8.02 3.07 -5.80
N THR A 68 8.45 2.48 -4.67
CA THR A 68 7.52 1.85 -3.72
C THR A 68 6.50 2.85 -3.19
N GLU A 69 6.93 4.10 -2.96
CA GLU A 69 6.05 5.18 -2.52
C GLU A 69 4.96 5.49 -3.57
N ASP A 70 5.34 5.65 -4.84
CA ASP A 70 4.39 5.97 -5.91
C ASP A 70 3.47 4.80 -6.20
N ALA A 71 3.96 3.57 -6.10
CA ALA A 71 3.13 2.38 -6.18
C ALA A 71 2.07 2.35 -5.08
N CYS A 72 2.44 2.72 -3.85
CA CYS A 72 1.49 2.86 -2.76
C CYS A 72 0.46 3.97 -3.00
N LYS A 73 0.87 5.13 -3.54
CA LYS A 73 -0.06 6.22 -3.90
C LYS A 73 -1.07 5.76 -4.95
N ILE A 74 -0.62 5.09 -6.01
CA ILE A 74 -1.49 4.58 -7.07
C ILE A 74 -2.46 3.54 -6.52
N GLY A 75 -1.98 2.56 -5.75
CA GLY A 75 -2.84 1.59 -5.09
C GLY A 75 -3.90 2.24 -4.21
N MET A 76 -3.51 3.25 -3.42
CA MET A 76 -4.46 3.98 -2.58
C MET A 76 -5.52 4.70 -3.42
N SER A 77 -5.14 5.33 -4.54
CA SER A 77 -6.09 5.93 -5.47
C SER A 77 -7.06 4.89 -6.06
N CYS A 78 -6.57 3.71 -6.47
CA CYS A 78 -7.42 2.63 -6.96
C CYS A 78 -8.41 2.15 -5.89
N SER A 79 -7.92 1.97 -4.65
CA SER A 79 -8.75 1.61 -3.49
C SER A 79 -9.86 2.62 -3.26
N MET A 80 -9.54 3.92 -3.30
CA MET A 80 -10.51 4.99 -3.10
C MET A 80 -11.61 5.02 -4.15
N LEU A 81 -11.30 4.69 -5.41
CA LEU A 81 -12.30 4.61 -6.47
C LEU A 81 -13.29 3.46 -6.23
N ALA A 82 -12.81 2.35 -5.67
CA ALA A 82 -13.66 1.21 -5.30
C ALA A 82 -14.48 1.46 -4.02
N LEU A 83 -14.15 2.50 -3.24
CA LEU A 83 -14.91 2.86 -2.04
C LEU A 83 -16.14 3.75 -2.32
N GLN A 84 -16.29 4.21 -3.57
CA GLN A 84 -17.36 5.13 -4.01
C GLN A 84 -18.59 4.40 -4.56
#